data_AF-A0A2T1D615-F1
#
_entry.id   AF-A0A2T1D615-F1
#
_cell.length_a   1.000
_cell.length_b   1.000
_cell.length_c   1.000
_cell.angle_alpha   90.00
_cell.angle_beta   90.00
_cell.angle_gamma   90.00
#
_symmetry.space_group_name_H-M   'P 1'
#
loop_
_entity.id
_entity.type
_entity.pdbx_description
1 polymer ?
#
loop_
_entity_poly.entity_id
_entity_poly.type
_entity_poly.pdbx_seq_one_letter_code
_entity_poly.pdbx_strand_id
1 'polypeptide(L)'
;MKSIFSVLCLVGLSGLSYGCAGHLQAQTPSPSLPSPSIITSDSTSNRRSLDVRLTLSSPDDLKVQEGDRVEQGQILADRTRDRDRLEAQRRQLEIQMERLQQPIPGASPSRPVPEVAGLPPASFLSQVAEIERARLKVEQAERNLMQQQRMLDMLSSMPSASLPEATIPHETEVLEQRRREFTQAQADLQLAEAKLTQAQAERQHQEYVHSLEMSKRAIAIQQAEIQRQQQFQEQQRQEQERAFQVAQMEEKIAALNAQLFQLSAVRSPFSGTIRRIKYDGQQDQNLIVVLSLTADVGGDRDTAGDGADGGTPTD
;
A
#
# COMPACT_ATOMS: atom_id res chain seq x y z
N MET A 1 -22.25 -1.12 58.39
CA MET A 1 -20.92 -0.68 57.89
C MET A 1 -21.04 -0.60 56.37
N LYS A 2 -21.51 0.47 55.72
CA LYS A 2 -21.03 1.87 55.62
C LYS A 2 -19.55 1.99 55.24
N SER A 3 -19.24 2.02 53.93
CA SER A 3 -18.16 2.83 53.32
C SER A 3 -18.13 2.62 51.79
N ILE A 4 -17.95 3.55 50.85
CA ILE A 4 -18.10 5.02 50.69
C ILE A 4 -18.09 5.25 49.16
N PHE A 5 -19.02 6.07 48.66
CA PHE A 5 -19.01 6.68 47.33
C PHE A 5 -18.18 7.98 47.41
N SER A 6 -17.29 8.27 46.45
CA SER A 6 -16.91 9.65 46.04
C SER A 6 -15.98 9.52 44.83
N VAL A 7 -16.42 9.79 43.60
CA VAL A 7 -16.53 11.13 42.97
C VAL A 7 -15.28 11.98 43.22
N LEU A 8 -14.44 12.10 42.18
CA LEU A 8 -13.67 13.32 41.95
C LEU A 8 -13.64 13.58 40.44
N CYS A 9 -14.40 14.58 40.05
CA CYS A 9 -14.46 15.16 38.72
C CYS A 9 -13.88 16.58 38.81
N LEU A 10 -13.21 16.98 37.73
CA LEU A 10 -13.02 18.35 37.22
C LEU A 10 -11.98 19.31 37.85
N VAL A 11 -10.97 19.59 37.01
CA VAL A 11 -10.64 20.89 36.37
C VAL A 11 -9.73 21.89 37.10
N GLY A 12 -8.73 22.37 36.34
CA GLY A 12 -7.89 23.53 36.62
C GLY A 12 -6.49 23.34 36.02
N LEU A 13 -6.32 23.38 34.68
CA LEU A 13 -6.06 24.57 33.86
C LEU A 13 -4.69 25.23 34.13
N SER A 14 -3.99 25.58 33.03
CA SER A 14 -2.81 26.45 32.89
C SER A 14 -1.42 25.78 32.91
N GLY A 15 -0.68 26.00 31.81
CA GLY A 15 0.72 25.61 31.68
C GLY A 15 1.20 25.28 30.28
N LEU A 16 0.73 26.01 29.25
CA LEU A 16 1.39 26.02 27.94
C LEU A 16 2.80 26.58 28.10
N SER A 17 3.81 25.75 27.90
CA SER A 17 5.14 26.20 27.46
C SER A 17 5.60 25.29 26.33
N TYR A 18 5.29 25.77 25.14
CA TYR A 18 5.98 25.45 23.90
C TYR A 18 7.50 25.49 24.12
N GLY A 19 8.17 24.42 23.75
CA GLY A 19 9.62 24.32 23.72
C GLY A 19 10.04 23.56 22.47
N CYS A 20 9.86 24.19 21.30
CA CYS A 20 10.37 23.73 20.02
C CYS A 20 11.90 23.61 20.08
N ALA A 21 12.43 22.40 20.22
CA ALA A 21 13.80 22.13 19.78
C ALA A 21 13.73 21.74 18.30
N GLY A 22 13.46 22.74 17.46
CA GLY A 22 13.73 22.66 16.04
C GLY A 22 15.23 22.50 15.88
N HIS A 23 15.66 21.28 15.52
CA HIS A 23 17.02 21.07 15.08
C HIS A 23 17.15 21.81 13.74
N LEU A 24 17.66 23.05 13.81
CA LEU A 24 18.17 23.80 12.68
C LEU A 24 19.31 22.98 12.08
N GLN A 25 18.98 22.11 11.14
CA GLN A 25 19.94 21.61 10.19
C GLN A 25 20.39 22.83 9.40
N ALA A 26 21.65 23.22 9.65
CA ALA A 26 22.33 24.27 8.93
C ALA A 26 22.06 24.10 7.45
N GLN A 27 21.47 25.15 6.85
CA GLN A 27 21.50 25.35 5.42
C GLN A 27 22.95 25.16 4.99
N THR A 28 23.22 24.07 4.26
CA THR A 28 24.37 24.08 3.37
C THR A 28 24.19 25.34 2.51
N PRO A 29 25.16 26.27 2.51
CA PRO A 29 25.06 27.41 1.63
C PRO A 29 24.94 26.86 0.22
N SER A 30 23.80 27.16 -0.42
CA SER A 30 23.71 27.04 -1.87
C SER A 30 24.93 27.77 -2.43
N PRO A 31 25.76 27.15 -3.28
CA PRO A 31 26.76 27.91 -4.01
C PRO A 31 25.97 28.85 -4.93
N SER A 32 25.78 30.10 -4.49
CA SER A 32 25.31 31.15 -5.38
C SER A 32 26.42 31.38 -6.38
N LEU A 33 26.25 30.82 -7.58
CA LEU A 33 27.07 31.18 -8.72
C LEU A 33 26.93 32.70 -8.91
N PRO A 34 28.05 33.45 -8.97
CA PRO A 34 28.00 34.88 -9.13
C PRO A 34 27.34 35.23 -10.46
N SER A 35 26.36 36.13 -10.41
CA SER A 35 25.78 36.76 -11.59
C SER A 35 26.90 37.43 -12.41
N PRO A 36 26.92 37.29 -13.75
CA PRO A 36 27.92 37.97 -14.56
C PRO A 36 27.71 39.48 -14.47
N SER A 37 28.59 40.18 -13.75
CA SER A 37 28.65 41.64 -13.74
C SER A 37 29.74 42.11 -14.71
N ILE A 38 29.32 42.84 -15.74
CA ILE A 38 30.21 43.57 -16.63
C ILE A 38 30.71 44.79 -15.85
N ILE A 39 31.96 44.75 -15.38
CA ILE A 39 32.65 45.94 -14.89
C ILE A 39 33.39 46.54 -16.09
N THR A 40 32.80 47.57 -16.69
CA THR A 40 33.46 48.40 -17.70
C THR A 40 34.49 49.27 -17.01
N SER A 41 35.77 48.93 -17.11
CA SER A 41 36.86 49.82 -16.67
C SER A 41 37.18 50.86 -17.74
N ASP A 42 37.44 52.08 -17.25
CA ASP A 42 37.60 53.31 -18.01
C ASP A 42 38.82 53.27 -18.95
N SER A 43 38.61 53.80 -20.16
CA SER A 43 39.54 53.74 -21.28
C SER A 43 40.51 54.90 -21.29
N THR A 44 41.83 54.65 -21.30
CA THR A 44 42.82 55.66 -21.69
C THR A 44 43.88 55.13 -22.64
N SER A 45 44.03 55.88 -23.74
CA SER A 45 45.11 55.89 -24.76
C SER A 45 44.89 55.08 -26.05
N ASN A 46 44.30 55.81 -27.00
CA ASN A 46 44.51 55.82 -28.46
C ASN A 46 44.45 54.48 -29.24
N ARG A 47 43.28 54.31 -29.88
CA ARG A 47 42.82 53.35 -30.89
C ARG A 47 42.29 52.00 -30.39
N ARG A 48 40.98 52.05 -30.08
CA ARG A 48 39.97 51.00 -30.27
C ARG A 48 40.09 49.71 -29.44
N SER A 49 41.06 49.56 -28.54
CA SER A 49 41.14 48.38 -27.68
C SER A 49 40.17 48.45 -26.48
N LEU A 50 39.23 47.52 -26.39
CA LEU A 50 38.30 47.29 -25.29
C LEU A 50 38.68 46.00 -24.57
N ASP A 51 38.78 46.05 -23.25
CA ASP A 51 39.05 44.87 -22.44
C ASP A 51 37.74 44.28 -21.90
N VAL A 52 37.48 43.02 -22.24
CA VAL A 52 36.33 42.25 -21.74
C VAL A 52 36.83 41.21 -20.77
N ARG A 53 36.42 41.32 -19.51
CA ARG A 53 36.73 40.34 -18.47
C ARG A 53 35.65 39.25 -18.42
N LEU A 54 36.06 38.00 -18.61
CA LEU A 54 35.22 36.81 -18.58
C LEU A 54 35.62 35.90 -17.43
N THR A 55 34.63 35.22 -16.84
CA THR A 55 34.81 34.13 -15.88
C THR A 55 34.41 32.82 -16.52
N LEU A 56 35.40 31.94 -16.75
CA LEU A 56 35.23 30.64 -17.38
C LEU A 56 35.41 29.53 -16.34
N SER A 57 34.82 28.36 -16.55
CA SER A 57 35.00 27.20 -15.68
C SER A 57 36.09 26.26 -16.22
N SER A 58 36.27 26.23 -17.53
CA SER A 58 37.38 25.56 -18.22
C SER A 58 37.89 26.39 -19.40
N PRO A 59 39.15 26.19 -19.86
CA PRO A 59 39.69 26.93 -21.00
C PRO A 59 38.96 26.60 -22.32
N ASP A 60 38.37 25.41 -22.43
CA ASP A 60 37.62 24.93 -23.61
C ASP A 60 36.24 25.62 -23.78
N ASP A 61 35.80 26.39 -22.78
CA ASP A 61 34.56 27.16 -22.82
C ASP A 61 34.70 28.43 -23.67
N LEU A 62 35.94 28.89 -23.91
CA LEU A 62 36.22 30.02 -24.79
C LEU A 62 36.06 29.59 -26.26
N LYS A 63 35.20 30.27 -27.02
CA LYS A 63 34.89 29.91 -28.42
C LYS A 63 35.66 30.72 -29.46
N VAL A 64 36.61 31.52 -29.02
CA VAL A 64 37.31 32.50 -29.84
C VAL A 64 38.81 32.42 -29.61
N GLN A 65 39.60 32.65 -30.66
CA GLN A 65 41.06 32.60 -30.64
C GLN A 65 41.66 33.99 -30.90
N GLU A 66 42.97 34.13 -30.61
CA GLU A 66 43.69 35.36 -30.94
C GLU A 66 43.73 35.55 -32.46
N GLY A 67 43.35 36.73 -32.94
CA GLY A 67 43.24 37.04 -34.36
C GLY A 67 41.84 36.84 -34.95
N ASP A 68 40.92 36.19 -34.23
CA ASP A 68 39.55 36.01 -34.71
C ASP A 68 38.78 37.33 -34.73
N ARG A 69 37.98 37.52 -35.78
CA ARG A 69 37.00 38.62 -35.88
C ARG A 69 35.69 38.19 -35.23
N VAL A 70 35.20 38.98 -34.30
CA VAL A 70 33.93 38.78 -33.61
C VAL A 70 32.91 39.86 -33.97
N GLU A 71 31.65 39.48 -34.12
CA GLU A 71 30.53 40.39 -34.34
C GLU A 71 29.78 40.69 -33.03
N GLN A 72 29.08 41.82 -32.97
CA GLN A 72 28.18 42.16 -31.88
C GLN A 72 27.13 41.05 -31.71
N GLY A 73 27.00 40.53 -30.50
CA GLY A 73 26.10 39.41 -30.18
C GLY A 73 26.70 38.03 -30.41
N GLN A 74 27.89 37.91 -31.01
CA GLN A 74 28.58 36.63 -31.17
C GLN A 74 28.99 36.06 -29.81
N ILE A 75 28.87 34.74 -29.65
CA ILE A 75 29.20 34.05 -28.40
C ILE A 75 30.72 34.05 -28.22
N LEU A 76 31.19 34.67 -27.13
CA LEU A 76 32.60 34.69 -26.75
C LEU A 76 32.96 33.47 -25.89
N ALA A 77 32.05 33.08 -25.00
CA ALA A 77 32.20 31.91 -24.15
C ALA A 77 30.88 31.20 -23.94
N ASP A 78 30.91 29.86 -24.04
CA ASP A 78 29.78 29.00 -23.73
C ASP A 78 30.23 27.82 -22.87
N ARG A 79 29.57 27.65 -21.73
CA ARG A 79 29.83 26.55 -20.78
C ARG A 79 29.08 25.29 -21.19
N THR A 80 29.34 24.83 -22.41
CA THR A 80 28.58 23.73 -23.04
C THR A 80 28.71 22.43 -22.23
N ARG A 81 29.89 22.12 -21.67
CA ARG A 81 30.11 20.91 -20.87
C ARG A 81 29.30 20.88 -19.58
N ASP A 82 29.22 22.01 -18.87
CA ASP A 82 28.42 22.12 -17.65
C ASP A 82 26.93 22.02 -17.96
N ARG A 83 26.48 22.65 -19.06
CA ARG A 83 25.11 22.51 -19.55
C ARG A 83 24.79 21.06 -19.87
N ASP A 84 25.61 20.37 -20.67
CA ASP A 84 25.42 18.98 -21.06
C ASP A 84 25.37 18.05 -19.83
N ARG A 85 26.25 18.30 -18.84
CA ARG A 85 26.26 17.55 -17.57
C ARG A 85 24.99 17.75 -16.77
N LEU A 86 24.55 18.99 -16.58
CA LEU A 86 23.33 19.30 -15.83
C LEU A 86 22.08 18.80 -16.55
N GLU A 87 22.04 18.88 -17.88
CA GLU A 87 20.96 18.30 -18.70
C GLU A 87 20.93 16.77 -18.57
N ALA A 88 22.07 16.10 -18.62
CA ALA A 88 22.14 14.66 -18.41
C ALA A 88 21.65 14.26 -17.01
N GLN A 89 22.02 15.03 -15.97
CA GLN A 89 21.52 14.82 -14.61
C GLN A 89 20.01 15.04 -14.50
N ARG A 90 19.48 16.08 -15.15
CA ARG A 90 18.04 16.35 -15.19
C ARG A 90 17.28 15.20 -15.85
N ARG A 91 17.70 14.78 -17.05
CA ARG A 91 17.09 13.65 -17.77
C ARG A 91 17.14 12.36 -16.95
N GLN A 92 18.23 12.13 -16.21
CA GLN A 92 18.35 10.97 -15.34
C GLN A 92 17.35 11.00 -14.19
N LEU A 93 17.05 12.18 -13.61
CA LEU A 93 16.02 12.34 -12.59
C LEU A 93 14.61 12.22 -13.18
N GLU A 94 14.36 12.75 -14.38
CA GLU A 94 13.09 12.61 -15.09
C GLU A 94 12.74 11.13 -15.32
N ILE A 95 13.71 10.33 -15.78
CA ILE A 95 13.52 8.88 -15.97
C ILE A 95 13.24 8.17 -14.64
N GLN A 96 13.89 8.58 -13.55
CA GLN A 96 13.61 8.01 -12.22
C GLN A 96 12.20 8.36 -11.73
N MET A 97 11.78 9.60 -11.92
CA MET A 97 10.43 10.05 -11.61
C MET A 97 9.39 9.29 -12.42
N GLU A 98 9.60 9.09 -13.72
CA GLU A 98 8.71 8.32 -14.60
C GLU A 98 8.57 6.87 -14.13
N ARG A 99 9.67 6.23 -13.71
CA ARG A 99 9.64 4.88 -13.12
C ARG A 99 8.83 4.84 -11.84
N LEU A 100 9.02 5.83 -10.96
CA LEU A 100 8.21 5.95 -9.74
C LEU A 100 6.75 6.19 -10.09
N GLN A 101 6.44 6.89 -11.19
CA GLN A 101 5.06 7.17 -11.62
C GLN A 101 4.30 5.95 -12.20
N GLN A 102 4.94 4.80 -12.39
CA GLN A 102 4.25 3.59 -12.86
C GLN A 102 3.29 3.03 -11.80
N PRO A 103 2.09 2.56 -12.16
CA PRO A 103 1.07 2.13 -11.19
C PRO A 103 1.57 0.99 -10.30
N ILE A 104 1.28 1.08 -9.00
CA ILE A 104 1.58 0.01 -8.05
C ILE A 104 0.57 -1.14 -8.33
N PRO A 105 1.03 -2.39 -8.51
CA PRO A 105 0.14 -3.53 -8.65
C PRO A 105 -0.84 -3.62 -7.47
N GLY A 106 -2.14 -3.70 -7.77
CA GLY A 106 -3.19 -3.73 -6.75
C GLY A 106 -3.18 -4.99 -5.88
N ALA A 107 -3.93 -4.96 -4.78
CA ALA A 107 -4.03 -6.11 -3.87
C ALA A 107 -4.74 -7.26 -4.59
N SER A 108 -4.19 -8.47 -4.49
CA SER A 108 -4.90 -9.65 -4.97
C SER A 108 -6.15 -9.88 -4.11
N PRO A 109 -7.28 -10.27 -4.71
CA PRO A 109 -8.50 -10.48 -3.95
C PRO A 109 -8.33 -11.63 -2.95
N SER A 110 -8.85 -11.43 -1.74
CA SER A 110 -8.90 -12.47 -0.70
C SER A 110 -9.73 -13.67 -1.18
N ARG A 111 -9.22 -14.90 -1.00
CA ARG A 111 -9.95 -16.12 -1.36
C ARG A 111 -11.28 -16.20 -0.58
N PRO A 112 -12.41 -16.54 -1.24
CA PRO A 112 -13.68 -16.66 -0.55
C PRO A 112 -13.65 -17.80 0.47
N VAL A 113 -14.23 -17.57 1.65
CA VAL A 113 -14.39 -18.58 2.70
C VAL A 113 -15.54 -19.52 2.30
N PRO A 114 -15.32 -20.86 2.26
CA PRO A 114 -16.37 -21.82 1.90
C PRO A 114 -17.62 -21.71 2.77
N GLU A 115 -18.77 -22.10 2.21
CA GLU A 115 -20.04 -22.22 2.93
C GLU A 115 -20.10 -23.55 3.70
N VAL A 116 -20.68 -23.53 4.89
CA VAL A 116 -20.94 -24.73 5.70
C VAL A 116 -22.31 -25.28 5.31
N ALA A 117 -22.37 -26.57 4.96
CA ALA A 117 -23.62 -27.23 4.62
C ALA A 117 -24.53 -27.32 5.85
N GLY A 118 -25.83 -27.05 5.65
CA GLY A 118 -26.81 -27.12 6.74
C GLY A 118 -27.05 -28.55 7.23
N LEU A 119 -27.32 -28.70 8.52
CA LEU A 119 -27.72 -29.97 9.09
C LEU A 119 -29.09 -30.44 8.56
N PRO A 120 -29.29 -31.75 8.35
CA PRO A 120 -30.61 -32.29 8.05
C PRO A 120 -31.58 -32.01 9.21
N PRO A 121 -32.90 -31.98 8.97
CA PRO A 121 -33.88 -31.77 10.03
C PRO A 121 -33.86 -32.92 11.04
N ALA A 122 -34.05 -32.60 12.33
CA ALA A 122 -34.13 -33.61 13.38
C ALA A 122 -35.40 -34.45 13.21
N SER A 123 -35.23 -35.75 12.98
CA SER A 123 -36.34 -36.72 12.87
C SER A 123 -36.03 -37.96 13.70
N PHE A 124 -36.97 -38.32 14.57
CA PHE A 124 -36.89 -39.50 15.43
C PHE A 124 -38.09 -40.44 15.22
N LEU A 125 -38.78 -40.30 14.08
CA LEU A 125 -40.04 -41.00 13.81
C LEU A 125 -39.87 -42.53 13.86
N SER A 126 -38.74 -43.06 13.38
CA SER A 126 -38.41 -44.48 13.45
C SER A 126 -38.27 -44.97 14.90
N GLN A 127 -37.55 -44.24 15.74
CA GLN A 127 -37.31 -44.62 17.14
C GLN A 127 -38.61 -44.53 17.95
N VAL A 128 -39.43 -43.51 17.70
CA VAL A 128 -40.77 -43.38 18.32
C VAL A 128 -41.68 -44.54 17.91
N ALA A 129 -41.69 -44.91 16.63
CA ALA A 129 -42.47 -46.07 16.16
C ALA A 129 -41.98 -47.40 16.76
N GLU A 130 -40.66 -47.56 16.96
CA GLU A 130 -40.09 -48.73 17.65
C GLU A 130 -40.53 -48.81 19.12
N ILE A 131 -40.54 -47.67 19.84
CA ILE A 131 -41.04 -47.60 21.23
C ILE A 131 -42.53 -47.96 21.27
N GLU A 132 -43.35 -47.38 20.38
CA GLU A 132 -44.79 -47.68 20.30
C GLU A 132 -45.02 -49.17 20.08
N ARG A 133 -44.27 -49.78 19.15
CA ARG A 133 -44.33 -51.22 18.88
C ARG A 133 -43.92 -52.06 20.10
N ALA A 134 -42.84 -51.68 20.79
CA ALA A 134 -42.37 -52.41 21.97
C ALA A 134 -43.37 -52.29 23.14
N ARG A 135 -43.98 -51.11 23.32
CA ARG A 135 -45.01 -50.87 24.33
C ARG A 135 -46.25 -51.74 24.10
N LEU A 136 -46.72 -51.84 22.86
CA LEU A 136 -47.84 -52.72 22.51
C LEU A 136 -47.52 -54.20 22.78
N LYS A 137 -46.27 -54.64 22.55
CA LYS A 137 -45.82 -56.00 22.90
C LYS A 137 -45.85 -56.25 24.41
N VAL A 138 -45.37 -55.29 25.22
CA VAL A 138 -45.42 -55.38 26.68
C VAL A 138 -46.86 -55.54 27.15
N GLU A 139 -47.76 -54.69 26.64
CA GLU A 139 -49.18 -54.74 26.99
C GLU A 139 -49.82 -56.08 26.59
N GLN A 140 -49.49 -56.60 25.40
CA GLN A 140 -49.97 -57.91 24.97
C GLN A 140 -49.44 -59.05 25.86
N ALA A 141 -48.16 -59.03 26.21
CA ALA A 141 -47.55 -60.03 27.08
C ALA A 141 -48.14 -59.98 28.51
N GLU A 142 -48.39 -58.78 29.03
CA GLU A 142 -49.03 -58.57 30.33
C GLU A 142 -50.45 -59.12 30.37
N ARG A 143 -51.27 -58.84 29.33
CA ARG A 143 -52.62 -59.41 29.22
C ARG A 143 -52.60 -60.93 29.20
N ASN A 144 -51.68 -61.54 28.43
CA ASN A 144 -51.54 -63.00 28.37
C ASN A 144 -51.14 -63.59 29.72
N LEU A 145 -50.23 -62.94 30.44
CA LEU A 145 -49.80 -63.34 31.77
C LEU A 145 -50.95 -63.28 32.79
N MET A 146 -51.73 -62.19 32.78
CA MET A 146 -52.90 -62.03 33.65
C MET A 146 -54.03 -63.02 33.32
N GLN A 147 -54.18 -63.40 32.05
CA GLN A 147 -55.14 -64.44 31.64
C GLN A 147 -54.71 -65.81 32.17
N GLN A 148 -53.42 -66.15 32.03
CA GLN A 148 -52.87 -67.40 32.53
C GLN A 148 -52.97 -67.51 34.06
N GLN A 149 -52.68 -66.43 34.80
CA GLN A 149 -52.84 -66.38 36.25
C GLN A 149 -54.29 -66.64 36.67
N ARG A 150 -55.25 -65.96 36.05
CA ARG A 150 -56.69 -66.16 36.34
C ARG A 150 -57.14 -67.59 36.05
N MET A 151 -56.60 -68.23 35.01
CA MET A 151 -56.90 -69.62 34.69
C MET A 151 -56.37 -70.57 35.77
N LEU A 152 -55.14 -70.37 36.22
CA LEU A 152 -54.56 -71.13 37.33
C LEU A 152 -55.36 -70.96 38.63
N ASP A 153 -55.79 -69.73 38.96
CA ASP A 153 -56.64 -69.47 40.12
C ASP A 153 -57.96 -70.23 40.01
N MET A 154 -58.60 -70.22 38.84
CA MET A 154 -59.84 -70.97 38.59
C MET A 154 -59.62 -72.48 38.75
N LEU A 155 -58.55 -73.05 38.17
CA LEU A 155 -58.22 -74.46 38.29
C LEU A 155 -57.92 -74.87 39.74
N SER A 156 -57.26 -74.00 40.51
CA SER A 156 -56.99 -74.24 41.94
C SER A 156 -58.26 -74.29 42.79
N SER A 157 -59.35 -73.67 42.34
CA SER A 157 -60.65 -73.68 43.01
C SER A 157 -61.52 -74.90 42.67
N MET A 158 -61.13 -75.71 41.67
CA MET A 158 -61.87 -76.90 41.25
C MET A 158 -61.52 -78.14 42.11
N PRO A 159 -62.43 -79.11 42.28
CA PRO A 159 -62.15 -80.35 43.00
C PRO A 159 -61.06 -81.18 42.30
N SER A 160 -60.04 -81.61 43.04
CA SER A 160 -58.88 -82.36 42.50
C SER A 160 -59.22 -83.66 41.80
N ALA A 161 -60.38 -84.30 42.10
CA ALA A 161 -60.86 -85.51 41.44
C ALA A 161 -61.32 -85.28 39.98
N SER A 162 -61.51 -84.03 39.55
CA SER A 162 -61.99 -83.67 38.21
C SER A 162 -60.89 -83.26 37.23
N LEU A 163 -59.64 -83.18 37.69
CA LEU A 163 -58.50 -82.72 36.90
C LEU A 163 -57.49 -83.87 36.69
N PRO A 164 -56.95 -84.04 35.47
CA PRO A 164 -55.79 -84.90 35.25
C PRO A 164 -54.58 -84.44 36.09
N GLU A 165 -53.83 -85.37 36.67
CA GLU A 165 -52.70 -85.10 37.58
C GLU A 165 -51.62 -84.19 36.97
N ALA A 166 -51.42 -84.24 35.66
CA ALA A 166 -50.43 -83.43 34.94
C ALA A 166 -50.88 -81.98 34.60
N THR A 167 -52.12 -81.60 34.89
CA THR A 167 -52.68 -80.31 34.42
C THR A 167 -52.05 -79.11 35.14
N ILE A 168 -52.01 -79.12 36.47
CA ILE A 168 -51.44 -78.03 37.26
C ILE A 168 -49.94 -77.81 36.96
N PRO A 169 -49.06 -78.83 36.95
CA PRO A 169 -47.65 -78.59 36.65
C PRO A 169 -47.44 -78.04 35.23
N HIS A 170 -48.21 -78.51 34.23
CA HIS A 170 -48.16 -77.95 32.89
C HIS A 170 -48.53 -76.46 32.88
N GLU A 171 -49.65 -76.08 33.50
CA GLU A 171 -50.09 -74.68 33.51
C GLU A 171 -49.15 -73.75 34.29
N THR A 172 -48.46 -74.27 35.32
CA THR A 172 -47.41 -73.51 36.01
C THR A 172 -46.19 -73.24 35.13
N GLU A 173 -45.78 -74.21 34.29
CA GLU A 173 -44.69 -74.02 33.34
C GLU A 173 -45.06 -73.01 32.25
N VAL A 174 -46.32 -73.05 31.78
CA VAL A 174 -46.86 -72.05 30.85
C VAL A 174 -46.85 -70.66 31.47
N LEU A 175 -47.22 -70.51 32.74
CA LEU A 175 -47.13 -69.23 33.46
C LEU A 175 -45.70 -68.71 33.51
N GLU A 176 -44.72 -69.55 33.85
CA GLU A 176 -43.31 -69.17 33.86
C GLU A 176 -42.79 -68.81 32.47
N GLN A 177 -43.28 -69.47 31.41
CA GLN A 177 -43.04 -69.06 30.03
C GLN A 177 -43.60 -67.66 29.74
N ARG A 178 -44.86 -67.38 30.10
CA ARG A 178 -45.47 -66.04 29.92
C ARG A 178 -44.74 -64.97 30.71
N ARG A 179 -44.23 -65.31 31.89
CA ARG A 179 -43.41 -64.40 32.71
C ARG A 179 -42.10 -64.04 32.03
N ARG A 180 -41.41 -65.02 31.44
CA ARG A 180 -40.21 -64.78 30.62
C ARG A 180 -40.52 -63.92 29.39
N GLU A 181 -41.62 -64.18 28.70
CA GLU A 181 -42.08 -63.37 27.55
C GLU A 181 -42.34 -61.91 27.96
N PHE A 182 -42.98 -61.68 29.11
CA PHE A 182 -43.23 -60.34 29.65
C PHE A 182 -41.93 -59.60 30.01
N THR A 183 -41.01 -60.26 30.73
CA THR A 183 -39.71 -59.68 31.06
C THR A 183 -38.89 -59.36 29.80
N GLN A 184 -38.94 -60.23 28.79
CA GLN A 184 -38.30 -59.98 27.51
C GLN A 184 -38.92 -58.78 26.79
N ALA A 185 -40.24 -58.65 26.76
CA ALA A 185 -40.91 -57.49 26.17
C ALA A 185 -40.56 -56.18 26.90
N GLN A 186 -40.41 -56.22 28.24
CA GLN A 186 -39.94 -55.06 29.00
C GLN A 186 -38.50 -54.67 28.66
N ALA A 187 -37.60 -55.65 28.52
CA ALA A 187 -36.23 -55.41 28.09
C ALA A 187 -36.18 -54.80 26.67
N ASP A 188 -37.03 -55.29 25.75
CA ASP A 188 -37.17 -54.74 24.40
C ASP A 188 -37.63 -53.26 24.42
N LEU A 189 -38.56 -52.91 25.31
CA LEU A 189 -39.02 -51.52 25.48
C LEU A 189 -37.90 -50.62 26.01
N GLN A 190 -37.19 -51.05 27.06
CA GLN A 190 -36.05 -50.30 27.60
C GLN A 190 -34.95 -50.10 26.56
N LEU A 191 -34.69 -51.12 25.73
CA LEU A 191 -33.76 -51.01 24.61
C LEU A 191 -34.21 -49.96 23.59
N ALA A 192 -35.51 -49.93 23.24
CA ALA A 192 -36.06 -48.94 22.31
C ALA A 192 -35.95 -47.52 22.86
N GLU A 193 -36.22 -47.31 24.15
CA GLU A 193 -36.04 -46.03 24.84
C GLU A 193 -34.56 -45.59 24.85
N ALA A 194 -33.64 -46.51 25.14
CA ALA A 194 -32.20 -46.24 25.10
C ALA A 194 -31.72 -45.85 23.70
N LYS A 195 -32.26 -46.46 22.64
CA LYS A 195 -31.96 -46.07 21.26
C LYS A 195 -32.44 -44.66 20.94
N LEU A 196 -33.61 -44.26 21.44
CA LEU A 196 -34.11 -42.90 21.25
C LEU A 196 -33.20 -41.88 21.94
N THR A 197 -32.82 -42.13 23.20
CA THR A 197 -31.92 -41.23 23.94
C THR A 197 -30.54 -41.14 23.28
N GLN A 198 -30.01 -42.25 22.77
CA GLN A 198 -28.78 -42.26 21.98
C GLN A 198 -28.92 -41.41 20.71
N ALA A 199 -29.99 -41.58 19.93
CA ALA A 199 -30.22 -40.80 18.72
C ALA A 199 -30.35 -39.29 19.02
N GLN A 200 -30.97 -38.92 20.15
CA GLN A 200 -31.06 -37.53 20.60
C GLN A 200 -29.68 -36.97 20.98
N ALA A 201 -28.85 -37.74 21.69
CA ALA A 201 -27.50 -37.33 22.05
C ALA A 201 -26.60 -37.16 20.82
N GLU A 202 -26.68 -38.08 19.86
CA GLU A 202 -25.98 -37.97 18.57
C GLU A 202 -26.39 -36.72 17.81
N ARG A 203 -27.70 -36.40 17.82
CA ARG A 203 -28.19 -35.17 17.20
C ARG A 203 -27.64 -33.91 17.87
N GLN A 204 -27.66 -33.84 19.20
CA GLN A 204 -27.10 -32.71 19.95
C GLN A 204 -25.60 -32.55 19.67
N HIS A 205 -24.86 -33.66 19.56
CA HIS A 205 -23.46 -33.62 19.21
C HIS A 205 -23.22 -33.05 17.80
N GLN A 206 -24.02 -33.45 16.81
CA GLN A 206 -23.95 -32.90 15.45
C GLN A 206 -24.24 -31.39 15.42
N GLU A 207 -25.26 -30.95 16.16
CA GLU A 207 -25.61 -29.54 16.30
C GLU A 207 -24.47 -28.74 16.95
N TYR A 208 -23.85 -29.29 17.98
CA TYR A 208 -22.67 -28.69 18.59
C TYR A 208 -21.50 -28.56 17.61
N VAL A 209 -21.14 -29.64 16.89
CA VAL A 209 -20.05 -29.62 15.90
C VAL A 209 -20.34 -28.61 14.79
N HIS A 210 -21.56 -28.58 14.28
CA HIS A 210 -21.99 -27.61 13.27
C HIS A 210 -21.90 -26.17 13.80
N SER A 211 -22.31 -25.92 15.05
CA SER A 211 -22.18 -24.59 15.67
C SER A 211 -20.72 -24.14 15.79
N LEU A 212 -19.81 -25.07 16.11
CA LEU A 212 -18.37 -24.79 16.12
C LEU A 212 -17.83 -24.48 14.72
N GLU A 213 -18.29 -25.21 13.70
CA GLU A 213 -17.90 -24.98 12.32
C GLU A 213 -18.37 -23.60 11.82
N MET A 214 -19.61 -23.24 12.14
CA MET A 214 -20.16 -21.90 11.86
C MET A 214 -19.36 -20.79 12.56
N SER A 215 -18.95 -21.02 13.81
CA SER A 215 -18.08 -20.08 14.54
C SER A 215 -16.69 -19.94 13.89
N LYS A 216 -16.06 -21.07 13.52
CA LYS A 216 -14.78 -21.06 12.78
C LYS A 216 -14.89 -20.31 11.46
N ARG A 217 -15.99 -20.48 10.73
CA ARG A 217 -16.28 -19.75 9.50
C ARG A 217 -16.40 -18.25 9.75
N ALA A 218 -17.15 -17.84 10.77
CA ALA A 218 -17.30 -16.42 11.12
C ALA A 218 -15.95 -15.77 11.44
N ILE A 219 -15.08 -16.45 12.20
CA ILE A 219 -13.72 -15.99 12.49
C ILE A 219 -12.89 -15.87 11.21
N ALA A 220 -12.96 -16.86 10.31
CA ALA A 220 -12.22 -16.83 9.06
C ALA A 220 -12.65 -15.67 8.15
N ILE A 221 -13.95 -15.36 8.10
CA ILE A 221 -14.48 -14.20 7.36
C ILE A 221 -13.92 -12.90 7.95
N GLN A 222 -14.01 -12.74 9.28
CA GLN A 222 -13.50 -11.55 9.96
C GLN A 222 -11.98 -11.37 9.75
N GLN A 223 -11.21 -12.45 9.81
CA GLN A 223 -9.77 -12.41 9.54
C GLN A 223 -9.47 -11.99 8.09
N ALA A 224 -10.24 -12.50 7.12
CA ALA A 224 -10.09 -12.11 5.72
C ALA A 224 -10.42 -10.62 5.49
N GLU A 225 -11.41 -10.07 6.20
CA GLU A 225 -11.75 -8.65 6.15
C GLU A 225 -10.62 -7.77 6.71
N ILE A 226 -10.05 -8.15 7.87
CA ILE A 226 -8.92 -7.44 8.48
C ILE A 226 -7.71 -7.44 7.54
N GLN A 227 -7.38 -8.60 6.94
CA GLN A 227 -6.27 -8.70 5.99
C GLN A 227 -6.48 -7.77 4.78
N ARG A 228 -7.70 -7.74 4.23
CA ARG A 228 -8.03 -6.81 3.13
C ARG A 228 -7.85 -5.35 3.55
N GLN A 229 -8.29 -5.00 4.75
CA GLN A 229 -8.16 -3.65 5.27
C GLN A 229 -6.69 -3.25 5.45
N GLN A 230 -5.85 -4.16 5.96
CA GLN A 230 -4.41 -3.93 6.12
C GLN A 230 -3.72 -3.72 4.76
N GLN A 231 -3.99 -4.59 3.79
CA GLN A 231 -3.43 -4.46 2.44
C GLN A 231 -3.80 -3.11 1.80
N PHE A 232 -5.04 -2.66 1.99
CA PHE A 232 -5.47 -1.36 1.49
C PHE A 232 -4.75 -0.20 2.18
N GLN A 233 -4.54 -0.26 3.49
CA GLN A 233 -3.76 0.75 4.21
C GLN A 233 -2.30 0.78 3.77
N GLU A 234 -1.67 -0.37 3.57
CA GLU A 234 -0.31 -0.47 3.08
C GLU A 234 -0.16 0.14 1.68
N GLN A 235 -1.14 -0.09 0.80
CA GLN A 235 -1.16 0.53 -0.53
C GLN A 235 -1.26 2.05 -0.45
N GLN A 236 -2.16 2.58 0.37
CA GLN A 236 -2.24 4.02 0.58
C GLN A 236 -0.93 4.61 1.11
N ARG A 237 -0.25 3.91 2.02
CA ARG A 237 1.05 4.34 2.54
C ARG A 237 2.12 4.36 1.45
N GLN A 238 2.16 3.33 0.60
CA GLN A 238 3.09 3.28 -0.53
C GLN A 238 2.82 4.39 -1.54
N GLU A 239 1.55 4.70 -1.82
CA GLU A 239 1.16 5.82 -2.67
C GLU A 239 1.61 7.17 -2.10
N GLN A 240 1.40 7.38 -0.80
CA GLN A 240 1.85 8.60 -0.11
C GLN A 240 3.37 8.75 -0.11
N GLU A 241 4.09 7.67 0.21
CA GLU A 241 5.55 7.67 0.21
C GLU A 241 6.11 7.95 -1.19
N ARG A 242 5.52 7.35 -2.21
CA ARG A 242 5.87 7.61 -3.59
C ARG A 242 5.57 9.05 -3.99
N ALA A 243 4.42 9.59 -3.64
CA ALA A 243 4.07 10.98 -3.92
C ALA A 243 5.10 11.94 -3.30
N PHE A 244 5.55 11.65 -2.08
CA PHE A 244 6.63 12.39 -1.43
C PHE A 244 7.97 12.27 -2.18
N GLN A 245 8.35 11.06 -2.61
CA GLN A 245 9.57 10.86 -3.41
C GLN A 245 9.52 11.61 -4.75
N VAL A 246 8.37 11.61 -5.42
CA VAL A 246 8.15 12.38 -6.66
C VAL A 246 8.33 13.88 -6.39
N ALA A 247 7.68 14.42 -5.35
CA ALA A 247 7.83 15.83 -4.98
C ALA A 247 9.29 16.23 -4.69
N GLN A 248 10.06 15.36 -4.02
CA GLN A 248 11.50 15.59 -3.81
C GLN A 248 12.32 15.59 -5.11
N MET A 249 11.97 14.72 -6.07
CA MET A 249 12.65 14.72 -7.38
C MET A 249 12.26 15.94 -8.20
N GLU A 250 11.00 16.37 -8.16
CA GLU A 250 10.53 17.60 -8.79
C GLU A 250 11.28 18.82 -8.26
N GLU A 251 11.50 18.91 -6.95
CA GLU A 251 12.29 19.99 -6.34
C GLU A 251 13.74 19.99 -6.85
N LYS A 252 14.38 18.82 -6.95
CA LYS A 252 15.74 18.69 -7.50
C LYS A 252 15.81 19.08 -8.98
N ILE A 253 14.81 18.68 -9.78
CA ILE A 253 14.71 19.07 -11.18
C ILE A 253 14.54 20.59 -11.30
N ALA A 254 13.69 21.20 -10.46
CA ALA A 254 13.52 22.64 -10.42
C ALA A 254 14.83 23.38 -10.07
N ALA A 255 15.59 22.87 -9.10
CA ALA A 255 16.90 23.41 -8.74
C ALA A 255 17.92 23.30 -9.89
N LEU A 256 17.99 22.15 -10.59
CA LEU A 256 18.84 21.98 -11.77
C LEU A 256 18.42 22.90 -12.92
N ASN A 257 17.11 23.09 -13.13
CA ASN A 257 16.60 24.04 -14.13
C ASN A 257 16.99 25.48 -13.81
N ALA A 258 16.98 25.87 -12.52
CA ALA A 258 17.48 27.18 -12.10
C ALA A 258 18.98 27.34 -12.38
N GLN A 259 19.79 26.30 -12.14
CA GLN A 259 21.22 26.30 -12.48
C GLN A 259 21.45 26.39 -13.99
N LEU A 260 20.70 25.63 -14.80
CA LEU A 260 20.75 25.70 -16.26
C LEU A 260 20.39 27.10 -16.77
N PHE A 261 19.41 27.77 -16.17
CA PHE A 261 19.05 29.15 -16.51
C PHE A 261 20.16 30.16 -16.16
N GLN A 262 20.89 29.92 -15.06
CA GLN A 262 22.07 30.73 -14.69
C GLN A 262 23.26 30.54 -15.65
N LEU A 263 23.37 29.38 -16.32
CA LEU A 263 24.39 29.10 -17.34
C LEU A 263 24.04 29.78 -18.68
N SER A 264 24.05 31.13 -18.69
CA SER A 264 23.92 31.93 -19.90
C SER A 264 25.22 31.95 -20.71
N ALA A 265 25.12 31.81 -22.04
CA ALA A 265 26.26 32.05 -22.93
C ALA A 265 26.65 33.54 -22.92
N VAL A 266 27.94 33.84 -22.77
CA VAL A 266 28.43 35.22 -22.74
C VAL A 266 28.71 35.70 -24.16
N ARG A 267 28.04 36.79 -24.56
CA ARG A 267 28.09 37.35 -25.92
C ARG A 267 28.94 38.62 -25.96
N SER A 268 29.50 38.90 -27.14
CA SER A 268 30.26 40.12 -27.38
C SER A 268 29.33 41.33 -27.43
N PRO A 269 29.59 42.38 -26.62
CA PRO A 269 28.82 43.63 -26.72
C PRO A 269 29.15 44.45 -27.98
N PHE A 270 30.29 44.19 -28.63
CA PHE A 270 30.79 44.97 -29.78
C PHE A 270 31.39 44.07 -30.87
N SER A 271 31.40 44.56 -32.11
CA SER A 271 32.13 43.92 -33.22
C SER A 271 33.60 44.38 -33.25
N GLY A 272 34.54 43.47 -33.50
CA GLY A 272 35.96 43.78 -33.57
C GLY A 272 36.86 42.55 -33.71
N THR A 273 38.17 42.75 -33.78
CA THR A 273 39.16 41.64 -33.82
C THR A 273 39.79 41.41 -32.45
N ILE A 274 39.92 40.15 -32.04
CA ILE A 274 40.57 39.77 -30.79
C ILE A 274 42.08 39.93 -30.94
N ARG A 275 42.66 40.84 -30.17
CA ARG A 275 44.09 41.15 -30.24
C ARG A 275 44.92 40.28 -29.30
N ARG A 276 44.39 39.97 -28.12
CA ARG A 276 45.10 39.19 -27.10
C ARG A 276 44.12 38.56 -26.12
N ILE A 277 44.43 37.33 -25.71
CA ILE A 277 43.73 36.60 -24.65
C ILE A 277 44.71 36.44 -23.49
N LYS A 278 44.42 37.07 -22.35
CA LYS A 278 45.24 36.97 -21.14
C LYS A 278 44.50 36.18 -20.05
N TYR A 279 45.11 35.10 -19.59
CA TYR A 279 44.66 34.39 -18.38
C TYR A 279 45.22 35.10 -17.16
N ASP A 280 44.37 35.78 -16.40
CA ASP A 280 44.77 36.66 -15.29
C ASP A 280 44.95 35.88 -13.97
N GLY A 281 44.29 34.73 -13.84
CA GLY A 281 44.42 33.82 -12.69
C GLY A 281 43.21 32.89 -12.52
N GLN A 282 43.21 32.12 -11.43
CA GLN A 282 42.10 31.27 -11.01
C GLN A 282 41.54 31.78 -9.67
N GLN A 283 40.22 32.00 -9.60
CA GLN A 283 39.52 32.39 -8.40
C GLN A 283 38.34 31.44 -8.17
N ASP A 284 38.34 30.74 -7.03
CA ASP A 284 37.28 29.81 -6.60
C ASP A 284 36.82 28.85 -7.72
N GLN A 285 37.81 28.15 -8.31
CA GLN A 285 37.67 27.19 -9.41
C GLN A 285 37.35 27.79 -10.79
N ASN A 286 37.06 29.08 -10.90
CA ASN A 286 36.85 29.75 -12.19
C ASN A 286 38.14 30.44 -12.69
N LEU A 287 38.38 30.38 -13.99
CA LEU A 287 39.45 31.07 -14.70
C LEU A 287 38.99 32.48 -15.07
N ILE A 288 39.81 33.48 -14.74
CA ILE A 288 39.59 34.86 -15.16
C ILE A 288 40.36 35.10 -16.44
N VAL A 289 39.65 35.41 -17.53
CA VAL A 289 40.23 35.69 -18.84
C VAL A 289 39.90 37.13 -19.23
N VAL A 290 40.92 37.89 -19.60
CA VAL A 290 40.77 39.25 -20.13
C VAL A 290 41.05 39.21 -21.63
N LEU A 291 40.04 39.55 -22.42
CA LEU A 291 40.15 39.67 -23.87
C LEU A 291 40.31 41.13 -24.24
N SER A 292 41.38 41.46 -24.95
CA SER A 292 41.55 42.80 -25.55
C SER A 292 41.06 42.77 -26.99
N LEU A 293 39.94 43.45 -27.27
CA LEU A 293 39.32 43.54 -28.60
C LEU A 293 39.59 44.90 -29.25
N THR A 294 39.95 44.94 -30.53
CA THR A 294 39.95 46.19 -31.30
C THR A 294 38.59 46.40 -31.97
N ALA A 295 37.78 47.35 -31.48
CA ALA A 295 36.43 47.61 -32.01
C ALA A 295 36.46 48.18 -33.43
N ASP A 296 35.66 47.61 -34.32
CA ASP A 296 35.37 48.16 -35.65
C ASP A 296 34.35 49.30 -35.47
N VAL A 297 34.83 50.51 -35.18
CA VAL A 297 33.96 51.69 -35.15
C VAL A 297 33.41 51.92 -36.56
N GLY A 298 32.09 51.83 -36.71
CA GLY A 298 31.36 51.99 -37.97
C GLY A 298 31.88 53.18 -38.78
N GLY A 299 32.47 52.86 -39.93
CA GLY A 299 32.79 53.83 -40.97
C GLY A 299 31.58 53.97 -41.89
N ASP A 300 30.62 54.78 -41.47
CA ASP A 300 29.64 55.37 -42.36
C ASP A 300 30.15 56.79 -42.66
N ARG A 301 30.77 56.98 -43.84
CA ARG A 301 31.10 58.29 -44.43
C ARG A 301 31.48 58.14 -45.90
N ASP A 302 30.46 58.31 -46.72
CA ASP A 302 30.41 59.20 -47.89
C ASP A 302 31.64 59.27 -48.80
N THR A 303 31.46 58.67 -49.96
CA THR A 303 32.12 59.05 -51.20
C THR A 303 31.55 60.39 -51.70
N ALA A 304 32.25 61.48 -51.38
CA ALA A 304 32.19 62.76 -52.09
C ALA A 304 33.66 63.15 -52.35
N GLY A 305 34.10 63.44 -53.57
CA GLY A 305 33.48 64.36 -54.50
C GLY A 305 34.32 65.63 -54.48
N ASP A 306 34.82 65.98 -55.66
CA ASP A 306 35.29 67.31 -56.09
C ASP A 306 36.79 67.64 -56.02
N GLY A 307 37.25 68.30 -57.10
CA GLY A 307 38.61 68.75 -57.29
C GLY A 307 39.05 68.87 -58.76
N ALA A 308 38.29 69.62 -59.56
CA ALA A 308 38.62 70.05 -60.91
C ALA A 308 39.99 70.75 -61.03
N ASP A 309 40.66 70.58 -62.16
CA ASP A 309 41.54 71.62 -62.71
C ASP A 309 41.47 71.61 -64.25
N GLY A 310 41.26 72.80 -64.81
CA GLY A 310 41.02 73.04 -66.22
C GLY A 310 42.19 73.78 -66.87
N GLY A 311 42.54 73.34 -68.07
CA GLY A 311 43.47 74.06 -68.96
C GLY A 311 43.00 73.93 -70.41
N THR A 312 42.43 75.01 -70.95
CA THR A 312 42.40 75.33 -72.39
C THR A 312 43.69 76.11 -72.73
N PRO A 313 43.97 76.61 -73.97
CA PRO A 313 43.24 76.56 -75.25
C PRO A 313 44.14 76.28 -76.49
N THR A 314 43.56 76.09 -77.69
CA THR A 314 43.93 76.83 -78.94
C THR A 314 43.08 76.40 -80.14
N ASP A 315 42.66 77.41 -80.90
CA ASP A 315 42.08 77.52 -82.26
C ASP A 315 41.48 76.28 -82.96
#